data_AF-A0A7C6T5J8-F1
#
_entry.id   AF-A0A7C6T5J8-F1
#
_cell.length_a   1.000
_cell.length_b   1.000
_cell.length_c   1.000
_cell.angle_alpha   90.00
_cell.angle_beta   90.00
_cell.angle_gamma   90.00
#
_symmetry.space_group_name_H-M   'P 1'
#
loop_
_entity.id
_entity.type
_entity.pdbx_description
1 polymer ?
#
loop_
_entity_poly.entity_id
_entity_poly.type
_entity_poly.pdbx_seq_one_letter_code
_entity_poly.pdbx_strand_id
1 'polypeptide(L)'
;MSDAAETPTKLKPSSLLRSSAVVSVMTLLSRVLGMVRDMVVASYFGSGSAADAFFVAFKIPNFLRRLFAEGAFAQAFVPVLSEYREKRSFADVKQLVNRTAGMLGLILTALTALGVVMSPYLIMLFAPGFHNEPSKMALAGELLRITFPYLLLISLTAFCGGILNSYGRFAVPAFTPVLLNVSMIASTVFLTPFFDEPVMALAWGVFIAGVAQLLFQMPFLWKMRLLPRPRVVANDPGVKRIMLLMLPALFGVSVSQINLLLDTVLASFLQTGSVSWLYYADRLSELPLGAFGIAIGTVILPALSRHHSTEKPEEFSATIDWALRMVLLVGVPAALALAILAEPLIATLFLYGAMTTTDVIQAAAALQAYSLGVLTFMLIKVLAPGFFARQ
;
A
#
# COMPACT_ATOMS: atom_id res chain seq x y z
N MET A 1 29.80 -36.61 5.91
CA MET A 1 28.43 -37.11 5.66
C MET A 1 27.73 -36.08 4.79
N SER A 2 27.14 -36.56 3.70
CA SER A 2 26.60 -35.79 2.57
C SER A 2 25.50 -34.81 3.00
N ASP A 3 25.76 -33.51 2.89
CA ASP A 3 24.76 -32.45 3.00
C ASP A 3 24.07 -32.34 1.63
N ALA A 4 22.96 -33.06 1.47
CA ALA A 4 22.15 -33.03 0.26
C ALA A 4 21.55 -31.62 0.09
N ALA A 5 22.04 -30.90 -0.92
CA ALA A 5 21.46 -29.65 -1.36
C ALA A 5 20.00 -29.89 -1.79
N GLU A 6 19.04 -29.34 -1.04
CA GLU A 6 17.64 -29.27 -1.45
C GLU A 6 17.54 -28.56 -2.81
N THR A 7 17.18 -29.33 -3.82
CA THR A 7 16.92 -28.86 -5.19
C THR A 7 15.73 -27.91 -5.15
N PRO A 8 15.74 -26.77 -5.88
CA PRO A 8 14.61 -25.85 -5.87
C PRO A 8 13.37 -26.55 -6.41
N THR A 9 12.39 -26.75 -5.53
CA THR A 9 11.14 -27.44 -5.87
C THR A 9 10.39 -26.56 -6.87
N LYS A 10 10.30 -27.00 -8.13
CA LYS A 10 9.37 -26.39 -9.10
C LYS A 10 7.97 -26.42 -8.50
N LEU A 11 7.38 -25.24 -8.28
CA LEU A 11 6.05 -25.12 -7.67
C LEU A 11 5.02 -25.87 -8.52
N LYS A 12 4.34 -26.85 -7.92
CA LYS A 12 3.26 -27.60 -8.59
C LYS A 12 2.05 -26.66 -8.83
N PRO A 13 1.27 -26.82 -9.92
CA PRO A 13 0.12 -25.95 -10.21
C PRO A 13 -0.90 -25.84 -9.07
N SER A 14 -1.10 -26.93 -8.31
CA SER A 14 -1.94 -26.95 -7.09
C SER A 14 -1.42 -26.05 -5.96
N SER A 15 -0.10 -25.83 -5.88
CA SER A 15 0.53 -24.94 -4.90
C SER A 15 0.34 -23.46 -5.24
N LEU A 16 0.24 -23.11 -6.52
CA LEU A 16 -0.03 -21.74 -6.97
C LEU A 16 -1.47 -21.32 -6.68
N LEU A 17 -2.45 -22.17 -7.01
CA LEU A 17 -3.86 -21.92 -6.69
C LEU A 17 -4.08 -21.76 -5.18
N ARG A 18 -3.47 -22.63 -4.38
CA ARG A 18 -3.53 -22.53 -2.91
C ARG A 18 -2.87 -21.25 -2.40
N SER A 19 -1.72 -20.86 -2.96
CA SER A 19 -1.00 -19.64 -2.55
C SER A 19 -1.79 -18.38 -2.92
N SER A 20 -2.38 -18.33 -4.11
CA SER A 20 -3.25 -17.25 -4.56
C SER A 20 -4.48 -17.13 -3.65
N ALA A 21 -5.15 -18.24 -3.34
CA ALA A 21 -6.29 -18.24 -2.43
C ALA A 21 -5.93 -17.70 -1.04
N VAL A 22 -4.79 -18.11 -0.48
CA VAL A 22 -4.33 -17.60 0.82
C VAL A 22 -4.06 -16.10 0.76
N VAL A 23 -3.37 -15.61 -0.28
CA VAL A 23 -3.10 -14.17 -0.45
C VAL A 23 -4.40 -13.37 -0.58
N SER A 24 -5.38 -13.88 -1.33
CA SER A 24 -6.70 -13.26 -1.45
C SER A 24 -7.42 -13.17 -0.11
N VAL A 25 -7.44 -14.25 0.68
CA VAL A 25 -8.05 -14.24 2.02
C VAL A 25 -7.35 -13.26 2.95
N MET A 26 -6.01 -13.24 2.97
CA MET A 26 -5.26 -12.27 3.80
C MET A 26 -5.53 -10.83 3.37
N THR A 27 -5.66 -10.58 2.08
CA THR A 27 -6.00 -9.26 1.53
C THR A 27 -7.41 -8.82 1.93
N LEU A 28 -8.39 -9.73 1.86
CA LEU A 28 -9.76 -9.47 2.32
C LEU A 28 -9.79 -9.17 3.81
N LEU A 29 -9.11 -9.98 4.63
CA LEU A 29 -8.99 -9.75 6.07
C LEU A 29 -8.40 -8.37 6.37
N SER A 30 -7.33 -7.98 5.66
CA SER A 30 -6.74 -6.66 5.80
C SER A 30 -7.69 -5.54 5.38
N ARG A 31 -8.54 -5.73 4.38
CA ARG A 31 -9.51 -4.72 3.94
C ARG A 31 -10.62 -4.53 4.96
N VAL A 32 -11.15 -5.63 5.51
CA VAL A 32 -12.16 -5.60 6.58
C VAL A 32 -11.58 -4.92 7.81
N LEU A 33 -10.38 -5.30 8.26
CA LEU A 33 -9.72 -4.64 9.38
C LEU A 33 -9.36 -3.18 9.10
N GLY A 34 -9.04 -2.83 7.85
CA GLY A 34 -8.84 -1.45 7.43
C GLY A 34 -10.11 -0.61 7.58
N MET A 35 -11.26 -1.18 7.22
CA MET A 35 -12.56 -0.52 7.43
C MET A 35 -12.84 -0.35 8.92
N VAL A 36 -12.66 -1.40 9.74
CA VAL A 36 -12.84 -1.31 11.20
C VAL A 36 -11.91 -0.25 11.80
N ARG A 37 -10.65 -0.18 11.34
CA ARG A 37 -9.71 0.86 11.75
C ARG A 37 -10.26 2.24 11.43
N ASP A 38 -10.77 2.47 10.22
CA ASP A 38 -11.27 3.79 9.82
C ASP A 38 -12.52 4.18 10.60
N MET A 39 -13.40 3.24 10.93
CA MET A 39 -14.55 3.47 11.82
C MET A 39 -14.10 3.88 13.23
N VAL A 40 -13.11 3.17 13.80
CA VAL A 40 -12.56 3.48 15.12
C VAL A 40 -11.89 4.86 15.11
N VAL A 41 -11.07 5.16 14.11
CA VAL A 41 -10.43 6.48 13.92
C VAL A 41 -11.47 7.60 13.84
N ALA A 42 -12.50 7.43 13.01
CA ALA A 42 -13.56 8.41 12.87
C ALA A 42 -14.34 8.61 14.18
N SER A 43 -14.59 7.53 14.93
CA SER A 43 -15.32 7.64 16.21
C SER A 43 -14.55 8.42 17.28
N TYR A 44 -13.21 8.33 17.29
CA TYR A 44 -12.37 9.04 18.27
C TYR A 44 -12.01 10.46 17.83
N PHE A 45 -11.73 10.68 16.54
CA PHE A 45 -11.12 11.92 16.06
C PHE A 45 -11.98 12.69 15.05
N GLY A 46 -13.07 12.10 14.55
CA GLY A 46 -13.99 12.72 13.60
C GLY A 46 -13.32 13.12 12.28
N SER A 47 -13.70 14.29 11.79
CA SER A 47 -13.09 15.00 10.65
C SER A 47 -12.63 16.41 11.04
N GLY A 48 -12.19 16.60 12.28
CA GLY A 48 -11.68 17.87 12.75
C GLY A 48 -10.26 18.21 12.25
N SER A 49 -9.73 19.36 12.66
CA SER A 49 -8.40 19.86 12.27
C SER A 49 -7.28 18.85 12.57
N ALA A 50 -7.36 18.14 13.69
CA ALA A 50 -6.40 17.10 14.08
C ALA A 50 -6.43 15.87 13.15
N ALA A 51 -7.62 15.42 12.73
CA ALA A 51 -7.77 14.30 11.80
C ALA A 51 -7.19 14.64 10.41
N ASP A 52 -7.48 15.84 9.90
CA ASP A 52 -6.88 16.36 8.67
C ASP A 52 -5.34 16.39 8.75
N ALA A 53 -4.80 16.92 9.86
CA ALA A 53 -3.36 16.98 10.10
C ALA A 53 -2.72 15.58 10.07
N PHE A 54 -3.37 14.59 10.70
CA PHE A 54 -2.91 13.21 10.65
C PHE A 54 -2.98 12.58 9.26
N PHE A 55 -4.09 12.74 8.55
CA PHE A 55 -4.24 12.14 7.22
C PHE A 55 -3.23 12.72 6.23
N VAL A 56 -2.94 14.02 6.28
CA VAL A 56 -1.86 14.63 5.49
C VAL A 56 -0.50 14.07 5.91
N ALA A 57 -0.18 14.07 7.21
CA ALA A 57 1.08 13.56 7.71
C ALA A 57 1.30 12.10 7.30
N PHE A 58 0.28 11.26 7.41
CA PHE A 58 0.35 9.84 7.05
C PHE A 58 0.41 9.60 5.53
N LYS A 59 -0.14 10.50 4.69
CA LYS A 59 -0.03 10.40 3.23
C LYS A 59 1.42 10.49 2.75
N ILE A 60 2.28 11.27 3.41
CA ILE A 60 3.67 11.50 2.96
C ILE A 60 4.51 10.21 3.02
N PRO A 61 4.62 9.49 4.17
CA PRO A 61 5.32 8.20 4.20
C PRO A 61 4.68 7.16 3.29
N ASN A 62 3.35 7.16 3.12
CA ASN A 62 2.67 6.24 2.23
C ASN A 62 2.96 6.49 0.75
N PHE A 63 3.04 7.76 0.33
CA PHE A 63 3.48 8.17 -1.00
C PHE A 63 4.89 7.62 -1.27
N LEU A 64 5.82 7.84 -0.34
CA LEU A 64 7.20 7.38 -0.47
C LEU A 64 7.29 5.84 -0.44
N ARG A 65 6.47 5.16 0.38
CA ARG A 65 6.36 3.70 0.40
C ARG A 65 5.91 3.15 -0.96
N ARG A 66 4.88 3.74 -1.56
CA ARG A 66 4.38 3.31 -2.88
C ARG A 66 5.44 3.54 -3.97
N LEU A 67 6.14 4.67 -3.90
CA LEU A 67 7.18 5.04 -4.84
C LEU A 67 8.41 4.12 -4.75
N PHE A 68 9.00 4.00 -3.57
CA PHE A 68 10.26 3.30 -3.35
C PHE A 68 10.08 1.82 -3.08
N ALA A 69 9.25 1.43 -2.10
CA ALA A 69 9.22 0.08 -1.56
C ALA A 69 8.38 -0.89 -2.41
N GLU A 70 7.10 -0.57 -2.63
CA GLU A 70 6.17 -1.43 -3.38
C GLU A 70 6.37 -1.31 -4.89
N GLY A 71 6.74 -0.12 -5.36
CA GLY A 71 6.94 0.17 -6.79
C GLY A 71 8.34 -0.23 -7.26
N ALA A 72 9.24 0.75 -7.26
CA ALA A 72 10.51 0.63 -7.99
C ALA A 72 11.46 -0.44 -7.42
N PHE A 73 11.54 -0.56 -6.10
CA PHE A 73 12.45 -1.53 -5.47
C PHE A 73 12.03 -2.96 -5.78
N ALA A 74 10.76 -3.33 -5.59
CA ALA A 74 10.30 -4.70 -5.83
C ALA A 74 10.51 -5.13 -7.29
N GLN A 75 10.23 -4.23 -8.25
CA GLN A 75 10.42 -4.47 -9.69
C GLN A 75 11.90 -4.69 -10.05
N ALA A 76 12.82 -3.99 -9.40
CA ALA A 76 14.26 -4.13 -9.66
C ALA A 76 14.88 -5.31 -8.90
N PHE A 77 14.49 -5.51 -7.63
CA PHE A 77 15.14 -6.44 -6.71
C PHE A 77 14.75 -7.89 -6.98
N VAL A 78 13.46 -8.18 -7.16
CA VAL A 78 12.95 -9.55 -7.27
C VAL A 78 13.56 -10.29 -8.48
N PRO A 79 13.65 -9.71 -9.69
CA PRO A 79 14.29 -10.38 -10.82
C PRO A 79 15.77 -10.66 -10.60
N VAL A 80 16.51 -9.70 -10.02
CA VAL A 80 17.95 -9.87 -9.73
C VAL A 80 18.16 -10.95 -8.68
N LEU A 81 17.35 -10.98 -7.62
CA LEU A 81 17.42 -12.03 -6.60
C LEU A 81 17.10 -13.42 -7.17
N SER A 82 16.07 -13.52 -8.02
CA SER A 82 15.69 -14.76 -8.68
C SER A 82 16.81 -15.28 -9.58
N GLU A 83 17.46 -14.41 -10.37
CA GLU A 83 18.60 -14.80 -11.19
C GLU A 83 19.78 -15.30 -10.35
N TYR A 84 20.08 -14.63 -9.23
CA TYR A 84 21.12 -15.09 -8.30
C TYR A 84 20.78 -16.46 -7.71
N ARG A 85 19.50 -16.71 -7.41
CA ARG A 85 19.06 -18.02 -6.88
C ARG A 85 19.20 -19.14 -7.89
N GLU A 86 18.96 -18.86 -9.17
CA GLU A 86 19.01 -19.87 -10.23
C GLU A 86 20.43 -20.14 -10.73
N LYS A 87 21.27 -19.11 -10.82
CA LYS A 87 22.58 -19.19 -11.47
C LYS A 87 23.78 -19.22 -10.52
N ARG A 88 23.60 -18.90 -9.24
CA ARG A 88 24.71 -18.75 -8.28
C ARG A 88 24.52 -19.57 -7.02
N SER A 89 25.58 -19.64 -6.21
CA SER A 89 25.55 -20.37 -4.96
C SER A 89 24.64 -19.69 -3.92
N PHE A 90 24.16 -20.45 -2.95
CA PHE A 90 23.41 -19.90 -1.82
C PHE A 90 24.20 -18.84 -1.03
N ALA A 91 25.54 -18.99 -0.96
CA ALA A 91 26.42 -18.01 -0.33
C ALA A 91 26.39 -16.66 -1.06
N ASP A 92 26.36 -16.68 -2.40
CA ASP A 92 26.27 -15.46 -3.22
C ASP A 92 24.91 -14.76 -3.05
N VAL A 93 23.82 -15.54 -2.98
CA VAL A 93 22.48 -15.01 -2.67
C VAL A 93 22.48 -14.32 -1.32
N LYS A 94 23.07 -14.95 -0.30
CA LYS A 94 23.16 -14.38 1.05
C LYS A 94 24.02 -13.13 1.07
N GLN A 95 25.11 -13.08 0.31
CA GLN A 95 25.94 -11.87 0.18
C GLN A 95 25.16 -10.74 -0.49
N LEU A 96 24.44 -11.02 -1.58
CA LEU A 96 23.58 -10.04 -2.25
C LEU A 96 22.55 -9.48 -1.25
N VAL A 97 21.81 -10.33 -0.54
CA VAL A 97 20.82 -9.93 0.47
C VAL A 97 21.46 -9.05 1.54
N ASN A 98 22.62 -9.42 2.09
CA ASN A 98 23.31 -8.64 3.13
C ASN A 98 23.77 -7.27 2.63
N ARG A 99 24.31 -7.21 1.40
CA ARG A 99 24.82 -5.98 0.79
C ARG A 99 23.68 -5.04 0.38
N THR A 100 22.61 -5.59 -0.20
CA THR A 100 21.39 -4.84 -0.50
C THR A 100 20.77 -4.29 0.78
N ALA A 101 20.65 -5.10 1.85
CA ALA A 101 20.14 -4.63 3.13
C ALA A 101 20.99 -3.49 3.73
N GLY A 102 22.32 -3.57 3.61
CA GLY A 102 23.23 -2.53 4.06
C GLY A 102 23.06 -1.23 3.28
N MET A 103 23.10 -1.29 1.96
CA MET A 103 22.98 -0.09 1.11
C MET A 103 21.58 0.52 1.17
N LEU A 104 20.54 -0.29 1.06
CA LEU A 104 19.14 0.15 1.17
C LEU A 104 18.88 0.73 2.56
N GLY A 105 19.33 0.06 3.62
CA GLY A 105 19.21 0.55 4.99
C GLY A 105 19.91 1.88 5.20
N LEU A 106 21.12 2.06 4.65
CA LEU A 106 21.84 3.34 4.72
C LEU A 106 21.09 4.47 4.01
N ILE A 107 20.67 4.25 2.75
CA ILE A 107 19.92 5.25 1.97
C ILE A 107 18.62 5.62 2.68
N LEU A 108 17.84 4.63 3.11
CA LEU A 108 16.57 4.87 3.79
C LEU A 108 16.75 5.54 5.14
N THR A 109 17.81 5.22 5.88
CA THR A 109 18.11 5.89 7.16
C THR A 109 18.45 7.37 6.92
N ALA A 110 19.29 7.67 5.91
CA ALA A 110 19.59 9.04 5.53
C ALA A 110 18.33 9.81 5.08
N LEU A 111 17.51 9.19 4.22
CA LEU A 111 16.24 9.77 3.77
C LEU A 111 15.25 10.00 4.92
N THR A 112 15.20 9.06 5.87
CA THR A 112 14.33 9.15 7.05
C THR A 112 14.80 10.27 7.97
N ALA A 113 16.09 10.35 8.28
CA ALA A 113 16.65 11.41 9.09
C ALA A 113 16.40 12.79 8.47
N LEU A 114 16.62 12.91 7.15
CA LEU A 114 16.32 14.13 6.42
C LEU A 114 14.84 14.48 6.47
N GLY A 115 13.94 13.51 6.27
CA GLY A 115 12.50 13.73 6.30
C GLY A 115 11.96 14.12 7.68
N VAL A 116 12.53 13.58 8.77
CA VAL A 116 12.18 13.99 10.14
C VAL A 116 12.60 15.44 10.40
N VAL A 117 13.82 15.82 10.01
CA VAL A 117 14.30 17.21 10.17
C VAL A 117 13.49 18.17 9.29
N MET A 118 13.21 17.76 8.05
CA MET A 118 12.47 18.56 7.07
C MET A 118 10.95 18.45 7.21
N SER A 119 10.43 17.81 8.26
CA SER A 119 8.99 17.55 8.40
C SER A 119 8.10 18.80 8.24
N PRO A 120 8.43 19.99 8.78
CA PRO A 120 7.58 21.16 8.62
C PRO A 120 7.51 21.64 7.17
N TYR A 121 8.64 21.55 6.45
CA TYR A 121 8.72 21.91 5.03
C TYR A 121 8.00 20.89 4.14
N LEU A 122 8.07 19.61 4.48
CA LEU A 122 7.33 18.56 3.77
C LEU A 122 5.82 18.74 3.93
N ILE A 123 5.35 19.10 5.12
CA ILE A 123 3.93 19.47 5.31
C ILE A 123 3.56 20.68 4.46
N MET A 124 4.40 21.73 4.43
CA MET A 124 4.13 22.90 3.59
C MET A 124 4.04 22.56 2.09
N LEU A 125 4.82 21.57 1.63
CA LEU A 125 4.77 21.10 0.25
C LEU A 125 3.49 20.30 -0.06
N PHE A 126 3.07 19.42 0.86
CA PHE A 126 1.95 18.51 0.63
C PHE A 126 0.58 19.12 0.99
N ALA A 127 0.56 20.08 1.90
CA ALA A 127 -0.63 20.78 2.36
C ALA A 127 -0.34 22.29 2.55
N PRO A 128 0.00 23.02 1.47
CA PRO A 128 0.28 24.45 1.55
C PRO A 128 -0.91 25.27 2.07
N GLY A 129 -2.15 24.78 1.91
CA GLY A 129 -3.34 25.46 2.44
C GLY A 129 -3.40 25.53 3.97
N PHE A 130 -2.62 24.70 4.69
CA PHE A 130 -2.51 24.80 6.16
C PHE A 130 -1.72 26.03 6.62
N HIS A 131 -1.12 26.81 5.71
CA HIS A 131 -0.41 28.05 6.06
C HIS A 131 -1.29 29.06 6.82
N ASN A 132 -2.60 29.06 6.57
CA ASN A 132 -3.58 29.90 7.25
C ASN A 132 -4.00 29.36 8.64
N GLU A 133 -3.59 28.14 9.01
CA GLU A 133 -3.86 27.48 10.30
C GLU A 133 -2.54 27.04 10.98
N PRO A 134 -1.78 27.96 11.62
CA PRO A 134 -0.44 27.65 12.13
C PRO A 134 -0.38 26.49 13.14
N SER A 135 -1.40 26.34 13.99
CA SER A 135 -1.51 25.23 14.94
C SER A 135 -1.67 23.87 14.24
N LYS A 136 -2.52 23.80 13.21
CA LYS A 136 -2.72 22.60 12.38
C LYS A 136 -1.43 22.23 11.64
N MET A 137 -0.73 23.21 11.10
CA MET A 137 0.55 23.00 10.42
C MET A 137 1.63 22.47 11.37
N ALA A 138 1.72 23.03 12.59
CA ALA A 138 2.64 22.56 13.63
C ALA A 138 2.33 21.12 14.04
N LEU A 139 1.06 20.82 14.33
CA LEU A 139 0.59 19.48 14.70
C LEU A 139 0.89 18.45 13.59
N ALA A 140 0.59 18.77 12.34
CA ALA A 140 0.90 17.92 11.20
C ALA A 140 2.42 17.68 11.07
N GLY A 141 3.24 18.70 11.35
CA GLY A 141 4.69 18.58 11.37
C GLY A 141 5.21 17.61 12.43
N GLU A 142 4.61 17.61 13.63
CA GLU A 142 4.94 16.69 14.71
C GLU A 142 4.47 15.26 14.42
N LEU A 143 3.23 15.11 13.94
CA LEU A 143 2.70 13.82 13.49
C LEU A 143 3.58 13.23 12.38
N LEU A 144 4.07 14.06 11.46
CA LEU A 144 4.99 13.62 10.42
C LEU A 144 6.32 13.17 11.00
N ARG A 145 6.91 13.85 12.00
CA ARG A 145 8.17 13.41 12.63
C ARG A 145 8.07 11.99 13.20
N ILE A 146 6.93 11.66 13.82
CA ILE A 146 6.70 10.34 14.41
C ILE A 146 6.40 9.30 13.32
N THR A 147 5.62 9.67 12.30
CA THR A 147 5.23 8.72 11.24
C THR A 147 6.29 8.54 10.17
N PHE A 148 7.22 9.48 9.94
CA PHE A 148 8.22 9.38 8.87
C PHE A 148 9.13 8.14 8.98
N PRO A 149 9.62 7.75 10.18
CA PRO A 149 10.39 6.52 10.36
C PRO A 149 9.67 5.23 9.93
N TYR A 150 8.34 5.25 9.82
CA TYR A 150 7.59 4.14 9.21
C TYR A 150 8.09 3.83 7.80
N LEU A 151 8.53 4.83 7.01
CA LEU A 151 9.06 4.62 5.66
C LEU A 151 10.25 3.66 5.65
N LEU A 152 11.20 3.83 6.57
CA LEU A 152 12.35 2.92 6.72
C LEU A 152 11.88 1.50 7.03
N LEU A 153 11.01 1.38 8.03
CA LEU A 153 10.52 0.09 8.54
C LEU A 153 9.72 -0.68 7.49
N ILE A 154 8.80 0.00 6.80
CA ILE A 154 7.96 -0.62 5.78
C ILE A 154 8.75 -0.96 4.51
N SER A 155 9.77 -0.16 4.17
CA SER A 155 10.65 -0.47 3.03
C SER A 155 11.55 -1.68 3.31
N LEU A 156 12.07 -1.81 4.53
CA LEU A 156 12.79 -3.01 4.96
C LEU A 156 11.86 -4.23 5.04
N THR A 157 10.61 -4.03 5.46
CA THR A 157 9.58 -5.07 5.42
C THR A 157 9.27 -5.50 3.99
N ALA A 158 9.16 -4.56 3.04
CA ALA A 158 8.96 -4.89 1.62
C ALA A 158 10.16 -5.63 1.03
N PHE A 159 11.39 -5.27 1.42
CA PHE A 159 12.60 -6.01 1.07
C PHE A 159 12.57 -7.45 1.58
N CYS A 160 12.27 -7.64 2.87
CA CYS A 160 12.09 -8.94 3.48
C CYS A 160 10.97 -9.75 2.79
N GLY A 161 9.88 -9.08 2.44
CA GLY A 161 8.75 -9.65 1.70
C GLY A 161 9.14 -10.06 0.29
N GLY A 162 9.98 -9.29 -0.40
CA GLY A 162 10.55 -9.63 -1.71
C GLY A 162 11.37 -10.91 -1.66
N ILE A 163 12.19 -11.09 -0.61
CA ILE A 163 12.92 -12.34 -0.38
C ILE A 163 11.93 -13.49 -0.18
N LEU A 164 10.96 -13.35 0.73
CA LEU A 164 9.97 -14.40 1.02
C LEU A 164 9.18 -14.80 -0.25
N ASN A 165 8.75 -13.82 -1.04
CA ASN A 165 8.02 -14.03 -2.29
C ASN A 165 8.87 -14.76 -3.33
N SER A 166 10.14 -14.40 -3.51
CA SER A 166 11.04 -15.13 -4.40
C SER A 166 11.17 -16.61 -4.00
N TYR A 167 11.08 -16.93 -2.71
CA TYR A 167 11.11 -18.30 -2.17
C TYR A 167 9.71 -18.97 -2.05
N GLY A 168 8.67 -18.40 -2.67
CA GLY A 168 7.33 -18.98 -2.69
C GLY A 168 6.54 -18.86 -1.39
N ARG A 169 6.99 -18.03 -0.44
CA ARG A 169 6.33 -17.80 0.86
C ARG A 169 5.41 -16.58 0.81
N PHE A 170 4.37 -16.63 -0.03
CA PHE A 170 3.49 -15.48 -0.30
C PHE A 170 2.57 -15.08 0.87
N ALA A 171 2.21 -16.03 1.73
CA ALA A 171 1.26 -15.79 2.83
C ALA A 171 1.82 -14.83 3.90
N VAL A 172 3.12 -14.93 4.19
CA VAL A 172 3.75 -14.15 5.27
C VAL A 172 3.79 -12.65 4.91
N PRO A 173 4.24 -12.23 3.71
CA PRO A 173 4.13 -10.83 3.30
C PRO A 173 2.68 -10.36 3.12
N ALA A 174 1.77 -11.23 2.68
CA ALA A 174 0.36 -10.86 2.52
C ALA A 174 -0.35 -10.54 3.84
N PHE A 175 0.15 -11.04 4.98
CA PHE A 175 -0.41 -10.75 6.31
C PHE A 175 0.10 -9.44 6.91
N THR A 176 1.21 -8.86 6.46
CA THR A 176 1.76 -7.65 7.11
C THR A 176 0.84 -6.42 7.12
N PRO A 177 -0.03 -6.18 6.13
CA PRO A 177 -0.99 -5.07 6.21
C PRO A 177 -2.00 -5.22 7.37
N VAL A 178 -2.30 -6.44 7.80
CA VAL A 178 -3.16 -6.71 8.98
C VAL A 178 -2.55 -6.10 10.23
N LEU A 179 -1.24 -6.23 10.42
CA LEU A 179 -0.53 -5.69 11.58
C LEU A 179 -0.60 -4.17 11.68
N LEU A 180 -0.63 -3.47 10.53
CA LEU A 180 -0.84 -2.02 10.50
C LEU A 180 -2.21 -1.65 11.04
N ASN A 181 -3.26 -2.30 10.54
CA ASN A 181 -4.62 -2.00 10.98
C ASN A 181 -4.82 -2.32 12.46
N VAL A 182 -4.34 -3.49 12.92
CA VAL A 182 -4.41 -3.88 14.33
C VAL A 182 -3.65 -2.89 15.22
N SER A 183 -2.46 -2.45 14.82
CA SER A 183 -1.67 -1.48 15.60
C SER A 183 -2.35 -0.12 15.67
N MET A 184 -2.91 0.37 14.56
CA MET A 184 -3.65 1.64 14.56
C MET A 184 -4.93 1.57 15.39
N ILE A 185 -5.69 0.47 15.33
CA ILE A 185 -6.86 0.24 16.19
C ILE A 185 -6.43 0.22 17.66
N ALA A 186 -5.44 -0.62 18.00
CA ALA A 186 -4.97 -0.77 19.37
C ALA A 186 -4.44 0.56 19.93
N SER A 187 -3.66 1.33 19.16
CA SER A 187 -3.20 2.64 19.60
C SER A 187 -4.33 3.65 19.76
N THR A 188 -5.32 3.65 18.88
CA THR A 188 -6.49 4.54 19.04
C THR A 188 -7.25 4.23 20.32
N VAL A 189 -7.46 2.94 20.64
CA VAL A 189 -8.25 2.55 21.81
C VAL A 189 -7.45 2.73 23.10
N PHE A 190 -6.19 2.29 23.13
CA PHE A 190 -5.41 2.20 24.36
C PHE A 190 -4.44 3.36 24.58
N LEU A 191 -3.89 3.97 23.52
CA LEU A 191 -2.86 4.99 23.65
C LEU A 191 -3.44 6.41 23.72
N THR A 192 -4.63 6.65 23.16
CA THR A 192 -5.28 7.96 23.16
C THR A 192 -5.37 8.66 24.53
N PRO A 193 -5.73 7.97 25.64
CA PRO A 193 -5.82 8.61 26.95
C PRO A 193 -4.49 9.11 27.53
N PHE A 194 -3.36 8.73 26.94
CA PHE A 194 -2.02 9.08 27.43
C PHE A 194 -1.42 10.31 26.74
N PHE A 195 -2.13 10.94 25.79
CA PHE A 195 -1.66 12.11 25.07
C PHE A 195 -2.59 13.29 25.26
N ASP A 196 -2.00 14.48 25.46
CA ASP A 196 -2.75 15.74 25.51
C ASP A 196 -3.43 16.06 24.16
N GLU A 197 -2.76 15.70 23.07
CA GLU A 197 -3.32 15.68 21.71
C GLU A 197 -3.65 14.23 21.33
N PRO A 198 -4.93 13.80 21.46
CA PRO A 198 -5.38 12.42 21.23
C PRO A 198 -4.85 11.79 19.93
N VAL A 199 -4.76 12.59 18.87
CA VAL A 199 -4.36 12.13 17.53
C VAL A 199 -2.90 11.64 17.47
N MET A 200 -2.05 12.03 18.43
CA MET A 200 -0.67 11.52 18.53
C MET A 200 -0.61 10.00 18.70
N ALA A 201 -1.64 9.41 19.33
CA ALA A 201 -1.74 7.96 19.46
C ALA A 201 -1.74 7.26 18.10
N LEU A 202 -2.35 7.84 17.07
CA LEU A 202 -2.34 7.28 15.71
C LEU A 202 -0.96 7.31 15.06
N ALA A 203 -0.22 8.40 15.24
CA ALA A 203 1.14 8.51 14.72
C ALA A 203 2.05 7.44 15.32
N TRP A 204 1.94 7.22 16.64
CA TRP A 204 2.64 6.12 17.30
C TRP A 204 2.15 4.75 16.85
N GLY A 205 0.84 4.57 16.60
CA GLY A 205 0.29 3.33 16.02
C GLY A 205 0.90 2.96 14.67
N VAL A 206 1.13 3.95 13.80
CA VAL A 206 1.83 3.76 12.52
C VAL A 206 3.30 3.37 12.72
N PHE A 207 4.00 4.01 13.66
CA PHE A 207 5.39 3.66 13.98
C PHE A 207 5.51 2.23 14.54
N ILE A 208 4.67 1.89 15.53
CA ILE A 208 4.59 0.56 16.15
C ILE A 208 4.27 -0.50 15.10
N ALA A 209 3.34 -0.21 14.17
CA ALA A 209 3.03 -1.09 13.06
C ALA A 209 4.27 -1.44 12.24
N GLY A 210 5.07 -0.44 11.85
CA GLY A 210 6.29 -0.68 11.07
C GLY A 210 7.26 -1.62 11.78
N VAL A 211 7.42 -1.44 13.10
CA VAL A 211 8.28 -2.31 13.92
C VAL A 211 7.71 -3.73 13.96
N ALA A 212 6.42 -3.87 14.26
CA ALA A 212 5.74 -5.15 14.33
C ALA A 212 5.79 -5.91 12.99
N GLN A 213 5.59 -5.21 11.87
CA GLN A 213 5.64 -5.77 10.52
C GLN A 213 7.02 -6.33 10.18
N LEU A 214 8.08 -5.57 10.49
CA LEU A 214 9.45 -6.00 10.24
C LEU A 214 9.79 -7.22 11.11
N LEU A 215 9.53 -7.13 12.42
CA LEU A 215 9.81 -8.22 13.37
C LEU A 215 9.03 -9.49 13.04
N PHE A 216 7.79 -9.38 12.56
CA PHE A 216 6.97 -10.53 12.17
C PHE A 216 7.60 -11.35 11.04
N GLN A 217 8.27 -10.72 10.07
CA GLN A 217 8.89 -11.44 8.95
C GLN A 217 10.26 -12.07 9.29
N MET A 218 10.96 -11.56 10.30
CA MET A 218 12.33 -11.98 10.65
C MET A 218 12.46 -13.48 10.97
N PRO A 219 11.57 -14.11 11.78
CA PRO A 219 11.64 -15.55 12.06
C PRO A 219 11.58 -16.43 10.81
N PHE A 220 10.80 -16.02 9.80
CA PHE A 220 10.66 -16.77 8.55
C PHE A 220 11.93 -16.70 7.70
N LEU A 221 12.61 -15.54 7.68
CA LEU A 221 13.92 -15.39 7.04
C LEU A 221 15.03 -16.13 7.78
N TRP A 222 14.97 -16.16 9.11
CA TRP A 222 15.92 -16.91 9.93
C TRP A 222 15.87 -18.41 9.65
N LYS A 223 14.66 -18.99 9.55
CA LYS A 223 14.47 -20.41 9.17
C LYS A 223 15.06 -20.75 7.80
N MET A 224 15.09 -19.78 6.87
CA MET A 224 15.70 -19.94 5.55
C MET A 224 17.20 -19.59 5.51
N ARG A 225 17.82 -19.26 6.65
CA ARG A 225 19.23 -18.80 6.75
C ARG A 225 19.55 -17.54 5.92
N LEU A 226 18.52 -16.78 5.55
CA LEU A 226 18.55 -15.56 4.73
C LEU A 226 18.24 -14.31 5.55
N LEU A 227 18.31 -14.38 6.89
CA LEU A 227 18.19 -13.22 7.75
C LEU A 227 19.26 -12.18 7.34
N PRO A 228 18.85 -10.98 6.87
CA PRO A 228 19.81 -9.99 6.40
C PRO A 228 20.73 -9.55 7.53
N ARG A 229 22.03 -9.56 7.25
CA ARG A 229 23.07 -8.94 8.08
C ARG A 229 23.60 -7.74 7.30
N PRO A 230 23.09 -6.52 7.58
CA PRO A 230 23.44 -5.33 6.83
C PRO A 230 24.96 -5.15 6.71
N ARG A 231 25.45 -5.07 5.48
CA ARG A 231 26.86 -4.76 5.18
C ARG A 231 26.92 -3.72 4.09
N VAL A 232 27.40 -2.52 4.41
CA VAL A 232 27.52 -1.45 3.42
C VAL A 232 28.71 -1.75 2.51
N VAL A 233 28.44 -1.98 1.23
CA VAL A 233 29.45 -2.19 0.20
C VAL A 233 29.05 -1.36 -1.02
N ALA A 234 29.71 -0.23 -1.22
CA ALA A 234 29.34 0.72 -2.28
C ALA A 234 29.55 0.17 -3.70
N ASN A 235 30.48 -0.78 -3.87
CA ASN A 235 30.92 -1.25 -5.18
C ASN A 235 30.46 -2.67 -5.53
N ASP A 236 29.32 -3.12 -4.99
CA ASP A 236 28.77 -4.44 -5.31
C ASP A 236 28.05 -4.47 -6.67
N PRO A 237 28.40 -5.38 -7.60
CA PRO A 237 27.76 -5.45 -8.92
C PRO A 237 26.26 -5.73 -8.87
N GLY A 238 25.80 -6.55 -7.92
CA GLY A 238 24.39 -6.87 -7.75
C GLY A 238 23.58 -5.69 -7.23
N VAL A 239 24.09 -4.99 -6.21
CA VAL A 239 23.48 -3.76 -5.68
C VAL A 239 23.44 -2.67 -6.75
N LYS A 240 24.52 -2.46 -7.51
CA LYS A 240 24.54 -1.51 -8.63
C LYS A 240 23.48 -1.82 -9.67
N ARG A 241 23.33 -3.09 -10.04
CA ARG A 241 22.31 -3.51 -11.01
C ARG A 241 20.90 -3.22 -10.48
N ILE A 242 20.63 -3.49 -9.20
CA ILE A 242 19.34 -3.16 -8.58
C ILE A 242 19.09 -1.65 -8.66
N MET A 243 20.07 -0.83 -8.27
CA MET A 243 19.94 0.64 -8.29
C MET A 243 19.72 1.19 -9.72
N LEU A 244 20.42 0.64 -10.71
CA LEU A 244 20.26 1.02 -12.12
C LEU A 244 18.84 0.71 -12.63
N LEU A 245 18.30 -0.45 -12.25
CA LEU A 245 16.93 -0.87 -12.61
C LEU A 245 15.85 -0.09 -11.84
N MET A 246 16.16 0.38 -10.63
CA MET A 246 15.24 1.20 -9.85
C MET A 246 14.98 2.57 -10.49
N LEU A 247 15.97 3.17 -11.15
CA LEU A 247 15.84 4.51 -11.73
C LEU A 247 14.68 4.62 -12.74
N PRO A 248 14.62 3.80 -13.82
CA PRO A 248 13.49 3.84 -14.75
C PRO A 248 12.17 3.42 -14.09
N ALA A 249 12.20 2.48 -13.15
CA ALA A 249 10.99 2.06 -12.42
C ALA A 249 10.43 3.19 -11.54
N LEU A 250 11.28 3.99 -10.90
CA LEU A 250 10.88 5.17 -10.14
C LEU A 250 10.17 6.19 -11.03
N PHE A 251 10.68 6.46 -12.24
CA PHE A 251 10.00 7.34 -13.19
C PHE A 251 8.59 6.84 -13.53
N GLY A 252 8.44 5.55 -13.84
CA GLY A 252 7.14 4.95 -14.14
C GLY A 252 6.14 5.07 -12.99
N VAL A 253 6.58 4.82 -11.76
CA VAL A 253 5.70 4.89 -10.57
C VAL A 253 5.39 6.34 -10.18
N SER A 254 6.34 7.26 -10.36
CA SER A 254 6.20 8.68 -9.97
C SER A 254 5.00 9.35 -10.60
N VAL A 255 4.71 9.08 -11.89
CA VAL A 255 3.58 9.71 -12.61
C VAL A 255 2.26 9.49 -11.88
N SER A 256 2.00 8.25 -11.44
CA SER A 256 0.78 7.92 -10.70
C SER A 256 0.70 8.58 -9.32
N GLN A 257 1.85 8.77 -8.66
CA GLN A 257 1.90 9.32 -7.31
C GLN A 257 1.78 10.84 -7.32
N ILE A 258 2.28 11.53 -8.34
CA ILE A 258 2.12 12.98 -8.51
C ILE A 258 0.64 13.36 -8.56
N ASN A 259 -0.22 12.54 -9.16
CA ASN A 259 -1.66 12.79 -9.18
C ASN A 259 -2.26 12.83 -7.76
N LEU A 260 -1.91 11.84 -6.92
CA LEU A 260 -2.39 11.77 -5.53
C LEU A 260 -1.84 12.90 -4.65
N LEU A 261 -0.65 13.42 -4.97
CA LEU A 261 -0.10 14.61 -4.34
C LEU A 261 -0.95 15.83 -4.67
N LEU A 262 -1.29 16.03 -5.94
CA LEU A 262 -2.09 17.17 -6.39
C LEU A 262 -3.48 17.18 -5.72
N ASP A 263 -4.13 16.03 -5.61
CA ASP A 263 -5.41 15.90 -4.90
C ASP A 263 -5.31 16.39 -3.45
N THR A 264 -4.20 16.06 -2.78
CA THR A 264 -3.99 16.44 -1.37
C THR A 264 -3.69 17.93 -1.24
N VAL A 265 -2.91 18.50 -2.17
CA VAL A 265 -2.63 19.93 -2.22
C VAL A 265 -3.92 20.73 -2.43
N LEU A 266 -4.75 20.34 -3.40
CA LEU A 266 -6.02 21.01 -3.67
C LEU A 266 -6.97 20.89 -2.46
N ALA A 267 -7.09 19.70 -1.87
CA ALA A 267 -7.92 19.50 -0.68
C ALA A 267 -7.45 20.34 0.53
N SER A 268 -6.14 20.63 0.64
CA SER A 268 -5.61 21.42 1.74
C SER A 268 -6.03 22.89 1.73
N PHE A 269 -6.41 23.44 0.58
CA PHE A 269 -6.90 24.82 0.44
C PHE A 269 -8.39 24.97 0.77
N LEU A 270 -9.10 23.86 0.95
CA LEU A 270 -10.52 23.85 1.30
C LEU A 270 -10.70 23.98 2.81
N GLN A 271 -11.96 24.13 3.24
CA GLN A 271 -12.31 24.25 4.66
C GLN A 271 -11.85 23.03 5.47
N THR A 272 -11.59 23.23 6.76
CA THR A 272 -11.24 22.17 7.71
C THR A 272 -12.24 21.02 7.63
N GLY A 273 -11.72 19.78 7.61
CA GLY A 273 -12.48 18.55 7.42
C GLY A 273 -12.52 18.05 5.99
N SER A 274 -12.24 18.89 4.99
CA SER A 274 -12.28 18.49 3.57
C SER A 274 -11.34 17.32 3.25
N VAL A 275 -10.14 17.30 3.84
CA VAL A 275 -9.19 16.18 3.64
C VAL A 275 -9.75 14.90 4.22
N SER A 276 -10.32 14.97 5.42
CA SER A 276 -10.94 13.83 6.11
C SER A 276 -12.20 13.32 5.39
N TRP A 277 -13.10 14.19 4.94
CA TRP A 277 -14.32 13.81 4.20
C TRP A 277 -13.97 13.10 2.90
N LEU A 278 -13.01 13.63 2.13
CA LEU A 278 -12.50 12.98 0.92
C LEU A 278 -11.83 11.64 1.24
N TYR A 279 -11.07 11.56 2.34
CA TYR A 279 -10.43 10.32 2.77
C TYR A 279 -11.48 9.23 3.06
N TYR A 280 -12.48 9.51 3.88
CA TYR A 280 -13.52 8.53 4.20
C TYR A 280 -14.30 8.11 2.95
N ALA A 281 -14.70 9.07 2.12
CA ALA A 281 -15.41 8.78 0.87
C ALA A 281 -14.58 7.89 -0.10
N ASP A 282 -13.29 8.19 -0.27
CA ASP A 282 -12.36 7.39 -1.08
C ASP A 282 -12.30 5.93 -0.58
N ARG A 283 -12.24 5.72 0.74
CA ARG A 283 -12.24 4.36 1.34
C ARG A 283 -13.48 3.54 0.96
N LEU A 284 -14.68 4.12 0.97
CA LEU A 284 -15.88 3.38 0.56
C LEU A 284 -15.87 3.08 -0.94
N SER A 285 -15.38 4.01 -1.76
CA SER A 285 -15.27 3.83 -3.20
C SER A 285 -14.32 2.67 -3.60
N GLU A 286 -13.31 2.39 -2.76
CA GLU A 286 -12.38 1.27 -2.97
C GLU A 286 -13.00 -0.11 -2.70
N LEU A 287 -14.15 -0.19 -2.02
CA LEU A 287 -14.77 -1.47 -1.65
C LEU A 287 -15.25 -2.25 -2.89
N PRO A 288 -16.12 -1.72 -3.78
CA PRO A 288 -16.50 -2.46 -5.00
C PRO A 288 -15.30 -2.72 -5.91
N LEU A 289 -14.41 -1.73 -6.01
CA LEU A 289 -13.21 -1.74 -6.82
C LEU A 289 -12.29 -2.91 -6.47
N GLY A 290 -12.07 -3.14 -5.18
CA GLY A 290 -11.20 -4.22 -4.75
C GLY A 290 -11.87 -5.57 -4.61
N ALA A 291 -13.17 -5.63 -4.33
CA ALA A 291 -13.90 -6.88 -4.30
C ALA A 291 -14.05 -7.48 -5.72
N PHE A 292 -14.42 -6.66 -6.69
CA PHE A 292 -14.76 -7.15 -8.04
C PHE A 292 -13.74 -6.76 -9.10
N GLY A 293 -13.28 -5.50 -9.14
CA GLY A 293 -12.35 -5.03 -10.16
C GLY A 293 -11.02 -5.78 -10.13
N ILE A 294 -10.43 -5.95 -8.94
CA ILE A 294 -9.20 -6.73 -8.76
C ILE A 294 -9.45 -8.22 -9.06
N ALA A 295 -10.55 -8.79 -8.57
CA ALA A 295 -10.86 -10.20 -8.77
C ALA A 295 -10.96 -10.55 -10.26
N ILE A 296 -11.78 -9.80 -11.03
CA ILE A 296 -11.92 -10.01 -12.48
C ILE A 296 -10.56 -9.85 -13.17
N GLY A 297 -9.81 -8.78 -12.89
CA GLY A 297 -8.49 -8.55 -13.47
C GLY A 297 -7.51 -9.72 -13.24
N THR A 298 -7.53 -10.32 -12.04
CA THR A 298 -6.68 -11.48 -11.72
C THR A 298 -7.11 -12.76 -12.41
N VAL A 299 -8.42 -12.96 -12.64
CA VAL A 299 -8.94 -14.17 -13.30
C VAL A 299 -8.69 -14.13 -14.80
N ILE A 300 -8.82 -12.96 -15.44
CA ILE A 300 -8.72 -12.86 -16.90
C ILE A 300 -7.27 -12.86 -17.40
N LEU A 301 -6.31 -12.35 -16.61
CA LEU A 301 -4.93 -12.18 -17.07
C LEU A 301 -4.29 -13.50 -17.58
N PRO A 302 -4.36 -14.64 -16.85
CA PRO A 302 -3.81 -15.90 -17.35
C PRO A 302 -4.48 -16.39 -18.64
N ALA A 303 -5.81 -16.19 -18.78
CA ALA A 303 -6.54 -16.56 -19.99
C ALA A 303 -6.13 -15.70 -21.19
N LEU A 304 -6.01 -14.38 -20.98
CA LEU A 304 -5.59 -13.42 -22.01
C LEU A 304 -4.16 -13.70 -22.51
N SER A 305 -3.20 -13.92 -21.60
CA SER A 305 -1.83 -14.27 -21.98
C SER A 305 -1.78 -15.59 -22.76
N ARG A 306 -2.58 -16.58 -22.38
CA ARG A 306 -2.67 -17.86 -23.10
C ARG A 306 -3.22 -17.65 -24.52
N HIS A 307 -4.36 -16.97 -24.66
CA HIS A 307 -5.00 -16.75 -25.97
C HIS A 307 -4.10 -15.95 -26.93
N HIS A 308 -3.35 -14.98 -26.40
CA HIS A 308 -2.35 -14.25 -27.18
C HIS A 308 -1.20 -15.15 -27.64
N SER A 309 -0.62 -15.95 -26.73
CA SER A 309 0.48 -16.88 -27.06
C SER A 309 0.08 -17.98 -28.06
N THR A 310 -1.20 -18.32 -28.14
CA THR A 310 -1.73 -19.32 -29.08
C THR A 310 -2.28 -18.69 -30.36
N GLU A 311 -2.06 -17.40 -30.60
CA GLU A 311 -2.52 -16.65 -31.79
C GLU A 311 -4.04 -16.76 -32.05
N LYS A 312 -4.85 -16.75 -30.99
CA LYS A 312 -6.31 -16.84 -31.08
C LYS A 312 -6.98 -15.49 -30.79
N PRO A 313 -7.08 -14.58 -31.78
CA PRO A 313 -7.61 -13.23 -31.57
C PRO A 313 -9.09 -13.23 -31.17
N GLU A 314 -9.87 -14.20 -31.65
CA GLU A 314 -11.30 -14.33 -31.32
C GLU A 314 -11.53 -14.68 -29.84
N GLU A 315 -10.81 -15.68 -29.32
CA GLU A 315 -10.89 -16.07 -27.91
C GLU A 315 -10.39 -14.95 -26.99
N PHE A 316 -9.37 -14.19 -27.43
CA PHE A 316 -8.91 -13.00 -26.72
C PHE A 316 -10.00 -11.94 -26.63
N SER A 317 -10.62 -11.60 -27.77
CA SER A 317 -11.71 -10.60 -27.85
C SER A 317 -12.91 -11.02 -27.01
N ALA A 318 -13.33 -12.28 -27.10
CA ALA A 318 -14.43 -12.83 -26.31
C ALA A 318 -14.16 -12.75 -24.79
N THR A 319 -12.90 -12.97 -24.36
CA THR A 319 -12.53 -12.85 -22.96
C THR A 319 -12.63 -11.41 -22.46
N ILE A 320 -12.20 -10.43 -23.27
CA ILE A 320 -12.34 -9.01 -22.94
C ILE A 320 -13.82 -8.60 -22.94
N ASP A 321 -14.62 -8.99 -23.94
CA ASP A 321 -16.06 -8.71 -23.99
C ASP A 321 -16.78 -9.25 -22.75
N TRP A 322 -16.51 -10.51 -22.38
CA TRP A 322 -17.05 -11.10 -21.17
C TRP A 322 -16.64 -10.30 -19.92
N ALA A 323 -15.36 -9.93 -19.79
CA ALA A 323 -14.86 -9.18 -18.64
C ALA A 323 -15.52 -7.78 -18.54
N LEU A 324 -15.68 -7.09 -19.66
CA LEU A 324 -16.34 -5.79 -19.73
C LEU A 324 -17.82 -5.91 -19.34
N ARG A 325 -18.53 -6.93 -19.83
CA ARG A 325 -19.92 -7.20 -19.43
C ARG A 325 -20.05 -7.47 -17.94
N MET A 326 -19.14 -8.26 -17.36
CA MET A 326 -19.14 -8.52 -15.91
C MET A 326 -18.86 -7.25 -15.11
N VAL A 327 -17.92 -6.42 -15.55
CA VAL A 327 -17.65 -5.12 -14.91
C VAL A 327 -18.84 -4.18 -15.03
N LEU A 328 -19.52 -4.11 -16.17
CA LEU A 328 -20.73 -3.28 -16.32
C LEU A 328 -21.88 -3.80 -15.44
N LEU A 329 -22.09 -5.12 -15.42
CA LEU A 329 -23.13 -5.78 -14.64
C LEU A 329 -23.01 -5.49 -13.14
N VAL A 330 -21.79 -5.40 -12.61
CA VAL A 330 -21.54 -5.14 -11.18
C VAL A 330 -21.26 -3.66 -10.90
N GLY A 331 -20.45 -3.03 -11.74
CA GLY A 331 -19.96 -1.67 -11.57
C GLY A 331 -21.05 -0.61 -11.71
N VAL A 332 -22.01 -0.79 -12.62
CA VAL A 332 -23.14 0.15 -12.75
C VAL A 332 -24.03 0.12 -11.51
N PRO A 333 -24.54 -1.04 -11.04
CA PRO A 333 -25.31 -1.09 -9.80
C PRO A 333 -24.50 -0.63 -8.57
N ALA A 334 -23.21 -0.95 -8.49
CA ALA A 334 -22.36 -0.51 -7.38
C ALA A 334 -22.18 1.02 -7.36
N ALA A 335 -21.93 1.65 -8.51
CA ALA A 335 -21.83 3.10 -8.62
C ALA A 335 -23.15 3.78 -8.23
N LEU A 336 -24.29 3.27 -8.74
CA LEU A 336 -25.61 3.78 -8.39
C LEU A 336 -25.92 3.60 -6.90
N ALA A 337 -25.61 2.43 -6.32
CA ALA A 337 -25.80 2.18 -4.90
C ALA A 337 -24.96 3.13 -4.03
N LEU A 338 -23.69 3.35 -4.40
CA LEU A 338 -22.83 4.33 -3.70
C LEU A 338 -23.36 5.76 -3.83
N ALA A 339 -23.90 6.15 -4.99
CA ALA A 339 -24.47 7.48 -5.20
C ALA A 339 -25.75 7.70 -4.38
N ILE A 340 -26.69 6.74 -4.46
CA ILE A 340 -28.02 6.85 -3.84
C ILE A 340 -27.94 6.66 -2.32
N LEU A 341 -27.13 5.70 -1.88
CA LEU A 341 -27.00 5.35 -0.46
C LEU A 341 -25.81 6.02 0.22
N ALA A 342 -25.23 7.06 -0.39
CA ALA A 342 -24.02 7.71 0.12
C ALA A 342 -24.16 8.14 1.58
N GLU A 343 -25.22 8.89 1.90
CA GLU A 343 -25.48 9.39 3.25
C GLU A 343 -25.78 8.25 4.23
N PRO A 344 -26.72 7.31 3.97
CA PRO A 344 -26.93 6.16 4.83
C PRO A 344 -25.68 5.32 5.09
N LEU A 345 -24.84 5.11 4.07
CA LEU A 345 -23.59 4.35 4.20
C LEU A 345 -22.60 5.08 5.10
N ILE A 346 -22.36 6.38 4.86
CA ILE A 346 -21.44 7.16 5.68
C ILE A 346 -21.97 7.27 7.12
N ALA A 347 -23.27 7.54 7.30
CA ALA A 347 -23.89 7.61 8.61
C ALA A 347 -23.74 6.29 9.39
N THR A 348 -24.09 5.17 8.77
CA THR A 348 -24.07 3.85 9.44
C THR A 348 -22.66 3.41 9.82
N LEU A 349 -21.64 3.82 9.06
CA LEU A 349 -20.27 3.37 9.30
C LEU A 349 -19.46 4.35 10.15
N PHE A 350 -19.72 5.65 10.03
CA PHE A 350 -18.86 6.69 10.60
C PHE A 350 -19.56 7.64 11.58
N LEU A 351 -20.90 7.70 11.67
CA LEU A 351 -21.60 8.61 12.60
C LEU A 351 -21.57 8.07 14.03
N TYR A 352 -20.39 8.17 14.64
CA TYR A 352 -20.14 7.77 16.03
C TYR A 352 -19.19 8.76 16.69
N GLY A 353 -19.33 8.94 18.01
CA GLY A 353 -18.40 9.73 18.82
C GLY A 353 -18.17 11.15 18.30
N ALA A 354 -16.95 11.42 17.85
CA ALA A 354 -16.52 12.74 17.37
C ALA A 354 -17.04 13.14 15.98
N MET A 355 -17.67 12.22 15.22
CA MET A 355 -18.26 12.53 13.92
C MET A 355 -19.61 13.25 14.06
N THR A 356 -19.80 14.33 13.30
CA THR A 356 -21.06 15.09 13.29
C THR A 356 -21.93 14.78 12.07
N THR A 357 -23.20 15.19 12.12
CA THR A 357 -24.11 15.08 10.98
C THR A 357 -23.66 15.91 9.78
N THR A 358 -23.06 17.08 10.02
CA THR A 358 -22.48 17.90 8.94
C THR A 358 -21.35 17.16 8.23
N ASP A 359 -20.50 16.45 8.97
CA ASP A 359 -19.42 15.66 8.40
C ASP A 359 -19.94 14.53 7.51
N VAL A 360 -21.02 13.87 7.94
CA VAL A 360 -21.70 12.84 7.16
C VAL A 360 -22.20 13.41 5.83
N ILE A 361 -22.85 14.56 5.85
CA ILE A 361 -23.39 15.20 4.64
C ILE A 361 -22.26 15.55 3.66
N GLN A 362 -21.16 16.12 4.14
CA GLN A 362 -20.03 16.51 3.29
C GLN A 362 -19.28 15.29 2.73
N ALA A 363 -19.04 14.26 3.55
CA ALA A 363 -18.44 13.01 3.10
C ALA A 363 -19.36 12.23 2.14
N ALA A 364 -20.68 12.30 2.33
CA ALA A 364 -21.65 11.71 1.40
C ALA A 364 -21.63 12.42 0.04
N ALA A 365 -21.55 13.76 0.00
CA ALA A 365 -21.39 14.51 -1.24
C ALA A 365 -20.10 14.13 -1.98
N ALA A 366 -18.99 13.97 -1.25
CA ALA A 366 -17.74 13.45 -1.82
C ALA A 366 -17.88 12.03 -2.37
N LEU A 367 -18.59 11.13 -1.66
CA LEU A 367 -18.84 9.77 -2.11
C LEU A 367 -19.72 9.72 -3.37
N GLN A 368 -20.73 10.59 -3.45
CA GLN A 368 -21.54 10.76 -4.65
C GLN A 368 -20.67 11.15 -5.84
N ALA A 369 -19.76 12.12 -5.67
CA ALA A 369 -18.81 12.48 -6.71
C ALA A 369 -17.88 11.31 -7.10
N TYR A 370 -17.33 10.57 -6.13
CA TYR A 370 -16.46 9.42 -6.42
C TYR A 370 -17.19 8.26 -7.12
N SER A 371 -18.49 8.08 -6.84
CA SER A 371 -19.29 7.02 -7.45
C SER A 371 -19.30 7.06 -8.99
N LEU A 372 -19.24 8.27 -9.57
CA LEU A 372 -19.14 8.49 -11.02
C LEU A 372 -17.85 7.89 -11.62
N GLY A 373 -16.77 7.87 -10.83
CA GLY A 373 -15.47 7.30 -11.23
C GLY A 373 -15.37 5.79 -11.06
N VAL A 374 -16.16 5.18 -10.16
CA VAL A 374 -16.02 3.75 -9.77
C VAL A 374 -16.06 2.82 -10.98
N LEU A 375 -17.04 3.01 -11.88
CA LEU A 375 -17.17 2.19 -13.08
C LEU A 375 -15.92 2.28 -13.96
N THR A 376 -15.47 3.51 -14.24
CA THR A 376 -14.29 3.77 -15.08
C THR A 376 -13.03 3.16 -14.47
N PHE A 377 -12.84 3.29 -13.15
CA PHE A 377 -11.73 2.66 -12.44
C PHE A 377 -11.77 1.13 -12.54
N MET A 378 -12.94 0.50 -12.46
CA MET A 378 -13.08 -0.95 -12.66
C MET A 378 -12.74 -1.36 -14.10
N LEU A 379 -13.16 -0.59 -15.10
CA LEU A 379 -12.82 -0.84 -16.51
C LEU A 379 -11.31 -0.79 -16.76
N ILE A 380 -10.60 0.16 -16.14
CA ILE A 380 -9.13 0.25 -16.22
C ILE A 380 -8.47 -1.05 -15.72
N LYS A 381 -9.01 -1.68 -14.67
CA LYS A 381 -8.50 -2.95 -14.12
C LYS A 381 -8.69 -4.16 -15.04
N VAL A 382 -9.55 -4.04 -16.06
CA VAL A 382 -9.73 -5.06 -17.11
C VAL A 382 -8.89 -4.73 -18.35
N LEU A 383 -8.93 -3.47 -18.80
CA LEU A 383 -8.28 -3.05 -20.04
C LEU A 383 -6.75 -3.03 -19.94
N ALA A 384 -6.19 -2.63 -18.78
CA ALA A 384 -4.74 -2.58 -18.61
C ALA A 384 -4.09 -3.98 -18.70
N PRO A 385 -4.58 -5.03 -17.99
CA PRO A 385 -4.14 -6.41 -18.23
C PRO A 385 -4.24 -6.87 -19.68
N GLY A 386 -5.28 -6.46 -20.41
CA GLY A 386 -5.42 -6.76 -21.84
C GLY A 386 -4.29 -6.17 -22.69
N PHE A 387 -3.81 -4.98 -22.37
CA PHE A 387 -2.64 -4.40 -23.02
C PHE A 387 -1.35 -5.13 -22.64
N PHE A 388 -1.13 -5.38 -21.35
CA PHE A 388 0.07 -6.07 -20.87
C PHE A 388 0.17 -7.53 -21.33
N ALA A 389 -0.95 -8.21 -21.56
CA ALA A 389 -0.96 -9.58 -22.08
C ALA A 389 -0.50 -9.67 -23.55
N ARG A 390 -0.39 -8.54 -24.26
CA ARG A 390 0.14 -8.43 -25.63
C ARG A 390 1.62 -8.04 -25.69
N GLN A 391 2.24 -7.82 -24.52
CA GLN A 391 3.69 -7.63 -24.37
C GLN A 391 4.31 -8.95 -23.93
#